data_AF-A0AAW2KPV3-F1
#
_entry.id   AF-A0AAW2KPV3-F1
#
_cell.length_a   1.000
_cell.length_b   1.000
_cell.length_c   1.000
_cell.angle_alpha   90.00
_cell.angle_beta   90.00
_cell.angle_gamma   90.00
#
_symmetry.space_group_name_H-M   'P 1'
#
loop_
_entity.id
_entity.type
_entity.pdbx_description
1 polymer ?
#
loop_
_entity_poly.entity_id
_entity_poly.type
_entity_poly.pdbx_seq_one_letter_code
_entity_poly.pdbx_strand_id
1 'polypeptide(L)'
;MGDKKKRGHGIMNNLINDIFEKLAQEASWLARYNKKLMITSHKIQTIVRLVLPSELAKHAISEETKAIDQLHHLSKSREVC
;
A
#
# COMPACT_ATOMS: atom_id res chain seq x y z
N MET A 1 -11.81 -32.81 12.26
CA MET A 1 -12.35 -31.65 11.51
C MET A 1 -11.62 -30.35 11.92
N GLY A 2 -10.29 -30.25 11.71
CA GLY A 2 -9.49 -29.14 12.26
C GLY A 2 -8.60 -28.36 11.25
N ASP A 3 -8.36 -28.90 10.05
CA ASP A 3 -7.27 -28.41 9.19
C ASP A 3 -7.69 -27.50 8.03
N LYS A 4 -8.99 -27.26 7.85
CA LYS A 4 -9.50 -26.36 6.80
C LYS A 4 -9.28 -24.88 7.14
N LYS A 5 -9.38 -24.49 8.42
CA LYS A 5 -9.26 -23.08 8.87
C LYS A 5 -7.81 -22.55 8.82
N LYS A 6 -6.82 -23.39 9.14
CA LYS A 6 -5.39 -23.01 9.12
C LYS A 6 -4.87 -22.80 7.70
N ARG A 7 -5.26 -23.67 6.75
CA ARG A 7 -4.89 -23.54 5.33
C ARG A 7 -5.51 -22.31 4.67
N GLY A 8 -6.78 -22.01 4.96
CA GLY A 8 -7.45 -20.80 4.45
C GLY A 8 -6.78 -19.48 4.89
N HIS A 9 -6.37 -19.39 6.16
CA HIS A 9 -5.64 -18.21 6.66
C HIS A 9 -4.25 -18.06 6.05
N GLY A 10 -3.54 -19.17 5.81
CA GLY A 10 -2.21 -19.14 5.17
C GLY A 10 -2.23 -18.59 3.74
N ILE A 11 -3.31 -18.86 2.99
CA ILE A 11 -3.47 -18.35 1.61
C ILE A 11 -3.62 -16.83 1.62
N MET A 12 -4.48 -16.28 2.48
CA MET A 12 -4.69 -14.83 2.61
C MET A 12 -3.41 -14.12 3.06
N ASN A 13 -2.69 -14.69 4.03
CA ASN A 13 -1.41 -14.16 4.50
C ASN A 13 -0.35 -14.13 3.38
N ASN A 14 -0.23 -15.21 2.60
CA ASN A 14 0.70 -15.25 1.48
C ASN A 14 0.30 -14.28 0.37
N LEU A 15 -1.00 -14.10 0.10
CA LEU A 15 -1.49 -13.12 -0.87
C LEU A 15 -1.07 -11.70 -0.48
N ILE A 16 -1.22 -11.34 0.80
CA ILE A 16 -0.82 -10.01 1.31
C ILE A 16 0.70 -9.83 1.16
N ASN A 17 1.48 -10.85 1.52
CA ASN A 17 2.93 -10.79 1.41
C ASN A 17 3.41 -10.67 -0.04
N ASP A 18 2.82 -11.40 -0.98
CA ASP A 18 3.17 -11.33 -2.41
C ASP A 18 2.86 -9.94 -3.00
N ILE A 19 1.71 -9.35 -2.66
CA ILE A 19 1.35 -7.99 -3.09
C ILE A 19 2.30 -6.96 -2.47
N PHE A 20 2.61 -7.10 -1.17
CA PHE A 20 3.53 -6.19 -0.49
C PHE A 20 4.94 -6.24 -1.09
N GLU A 21 5.45 -7.44 -1.38
CA GLU A 21 6.76 -7.61 -2.01
C GLU A 21 6.79 -6.97 -3.40
N LYS A 22 5.74 -7.16 -4.21
CA LYS A 22 5.61 -6.52 -5.53
C LYS A 22 5.57 -4.99 -5.43
N LEU A 23 4.81 -4.43 -4.50
CA LEU A 23 4.77 -2.98 -4.25
C LEU A 23 6.14 -2.44 -3.83
N ALA A 24 6.86 -3.14 -2.95
CA ALA A 24 8.18 -2.75 -2.48
C ALA A 24 9.23 -2.79 -3.60
N GLN A 25 9.16 -3.80 -4.48
CA GLN A 25 10.02 -3.89 -5.66
C GLN A 25 9.78 -2.71 -6.60
N GLU A 26 8.54 -2.44 -6.98
CA GLU A 26 8.18 -1.32 -7.87
C GLU A 26 8.56 0.03 -7.26
N ALA A 27 8.40 0.19 -5.94
CA ALA A 27 8.84 1.38 -5.20
C ALA A 27 10.35 1.58 -5.29
N SER A 28 11.13 0.51 -5.12
CA SER A 28 12.59 0.52 -5.26
C SER A 28 13.03 0.89 -6.68
N TRP A 29 12.39 0.30 -7.70
CA TRP A 29 12.62 0.65 -9.10
C TRP A 29 12.34 2.13 -9.36
N LEU A 30 11.19 2.63 -8.93
CA LEU A 30 10.80 4.03 -9.14
C LEU A 30 11.74 5.01 -8.42
N ALA A 31 12.23 4.66 -7.23
CA ALA A 31 13.23 5.46 -6.51
C ALA A 31 14.55 5.56 -7.29
N ARG A 32 15.00 4.45 -7.89
CA ARG A 32 16.21 4.40 -8.74
C ARG A 32 16.01 5.22 -10.02
N TYR A 33 14.88 5.06 -10.72
CA TYR A 33 14.59 5.80 -11.95
C TYR A 33 14.56 7.32 -11.73
N ASN A 34 13.91 7.77 -10.66
CA ASN A 34 13.80 9.20 -10.37
C ASN A 34 15.03 9.83 -9.69
N LYS A 35 16.08 9.04 -9.41
CA LYS A 35 17.29 9.45 -8.65
C LYS A 35 16.96 10.17 -7.32
N LYS A 36 15.78 9.92 -6.77
CA LYS A 36 15.29 10.50 -5.51
C LYS A 36 15.04 9.37 -4.53
N LEU A 37 15.71 9.44 -3.39
CA LEU A 37 15.58 8.48 -2.29
C LEU A 37 14.19 8.53 -1.63
N MET A 38 13.43 9.61 -1.83
CA MET A 38 12.11 9.82 -1.25
C MET A 38 10.98 9.44 -2.21
N ILE A 39 10.06 8.63 -1.69
CA ILE A 39 8.82 8.24 -2.36
C ILE A 39 7.67 9.00 -1.71
N THR A 40 6.98 9.83 -2.48
CA THR A 40 5.81 10.61 -2.03
C THR A 40 4.54 9.79 -2.25
N SER A 41 3.44 10.09 -1.53
CA SER A 41 2.12 9.44 -1.72
C SER A 41 1.70 9.36 -3.19
N HIS A 42 1.90 10.41 -3.97
CA HIS A 42 1.58 10.39 -5.40
C HIS A 42 2.35 9.32 -6.20
N LYS A 43 3.61 9.07 -5.83
CA LYS A 43 4.40 7.97 -6.42
C LYS A 43 3.85 6.61 -5.98
N ILE A 44 3.40 6.47 -4.74
CA ILE A 44 2.74 5.27 -4.24
C ILE A 44 1.46 4.99 -5.03
N GLN A 45 0.62 5.99 -5.29
CA GLN A 45 -0.57 5.84 -6.14
C GLN A 45 -0.24 5.29 -7.54
N THR A 46 0.88 5.73 -8.12
CA THR A 46 1.32 5.23 -9.44
C THR A 46 1.77 3.78 -9.35
N ILE A 47 2.52 3.41 -8.31
CA ILE A 47 2.94 2.03 -8.05
C ILE A 47 1.73 1.10 -7.84
N VAL A 48 0.72 1.54 -7.08
CA VAL A 48 -0.51 0.78 -6.85
C VAL A 48 -1.25 0.50 -8.16
N ARG A 49 -1.28 1.45 -9.10
CA ARG A 49 -1.86 1.26 -10.44
C ARG A 49 -1.06 0.31 -11.35
N LEU A 50 0.24 0.18 -11.10
CA LEU A 50 1.11 -0.75 -11.85
C LEU A 50 0.94 -2.19 -11.35
N VAL A 51 0.78 -2.38 -10.04
CA VAL A 51 0.71 -3.71 -9.41
C VAL A 51 -0.71 -4.29 -9.42
N LEU A 52 -1.74 -3.45 -9.27
CA LEU A 52 -3.13 -3.92 -9.15
C LEU A 52 -3.96 -3.71 -10.43
N PRO A 53 -4.91 -4.60 -10.73
CA PRO A 53 -5.92 -4.38 -11.76
C PRO A 53 -6.73 -3.08 -11.54
N SER A 54 -7.20 -2.47 -12.63
CA SER A 54 -7.85 -1.15 -12.66
C SER A 54 -8.92 -0.93 -11.58
N GLU A 55 -9.87 -1.87 -11.42
CA GLU A 55 -10.94 -1.73 -10.42
C GLU A 55 -10.40 -1.76 -8.99
N LEU A 56 -9.48 -2.69 -8.69
CA LEU A 56 -8.85 -2.79 -7.37
C LEU A 56 -7.98 -1.57 -7.05
N ALA A 57 -7.27 -1.03 -8.05
CA ALA A 57 -6.46 0.16 -7.89
C ALA A 57 -7.30 1.40 -7.53
N LYS A 58 -8.50 1.55 -8.09
CA LYS A 58 -9.42 2.66 -7.75
C LYS A 58 -9.81 2.62 -6.28
N HIS A 59 -10.21 1.45 -5.79
CA HIS A 59 -10.57 1.27 -4.37
C HIS A 59 -9.37 1.50 -3.45
N ALA A 60 -8.21 0.94 -3.78
CA ALA A 60 -6.99 1.10 -2.99
C ALA A 60 -6.57 2.57 -2.86
N ILE A 61 -6.62 3.34 -3.94
CA ILE A 61 -6.28 4.79 -3.93
C ILE A 61 -7.31 5.61 -3.14
N SER A 62 -8.58 5.22 -3.20
CA SER A 62 -9.62 5.86 -2.38
C SER A 62 -9.34 5.68 -0.89
N GLU A 63 -9.00 4.46 -0.48
CA GLU A 63 -8.63 4.18 0.92
C GLU A 63 -7.31 4.86 1.31
N GLU A 64 -6.32 4.91 0.41
CA GLU A 64 -5.06 5.64 0.62
C GLU A 64 -5.33 7.12 0.93
N THR A 65 -6.16 7.78 0.12
CA THR A 65 -6.47 9.21 0.28
C THR A 65 -7.12 9.48 1.63
N LYS A 66 -8.09 8.64 2.03
CA LYS A 66 -8.73 8.74 3.35
C LYS A 66 -7.74 8.56 4.50
N ALA A 67 -6.81 7.61 4.38
CA ALA A 67 -5.78 7.40 5.39
C ALA A 67 -4.81 8.60 5.49
N ILE A 68 -4.44 9.21 4.36
CA ILE A 68 -3.60 10.42 4.32
C ILE A 68 -4.32 11.59 5.00
N ASP A 69 -5.61 11.80 4.72
CA ASP A 69 -6.40 12.86 5.33
C ASP A 69 -6.48 12.69 6.86
N GLN A 70 -6.68 11.45 7.33
CA GLN A 70 -6.64 11.13 8.75
C GLN A 70 -5.27 11.39 9.37
N LEU A 71 -4.18 10.98 8.71
CA LEU A 71 -2.82 11.23 9.18
C LEU A 71 -2.51 12.72 9.29
N HIS A 72 -2.93 13.50 8.29
CA HIS A 72 -2.78 14.95 8.31
C HIS A 72 -3.58 15.60 9.46
N HIS A 73 -4.82 15.15 9.68
CA HIS A 73 -5.64 15.63 10.80
C HIS A 73 -5.01 15.28 12.17
N LEU A 74 -4.49 14.06 12.32
CA LEU A 74 -3.83 13.62 13.56
C LEU A 74 -2.51 14.36 13.82
N SER A 75 -1.76 14.68 12.76
CA SER A 75 -0.54 15.51 12.88
C SER A 75 -0.88 16.88 13.43
N LYS A 76 -1.94 17.51 12.90
CA LYS A 76 -2.37 18.85 13.35
C LYS A 76 -2.92 18.85 14.78
N SER A 77 -3.57 17.77 15.22
CA SER A 77 -4.01 17.64 16.62
C SER A 77 -2.85 17.43 17.60
N ARG A 78 -1.70 16.90 17.18
CA ARG A 78 -0.51 16.72 18.04
C ARG A 78 0.33 17.97 18.22
N GLU A 79 0.27 18.92 17.30
CA GLU A 79 1.01 20.20 17.37
C GLU A 79 0.28 21.27 18.22
N VAL A 80 -0.94 20.98 18.69
CA VAL A 80 -1.81 21.90 19.46
C VAL A 80 -1.89 21.51 20.95
N CYS A 81 -0.96 20.69 21.43
CA CYS A 81 -0.73 20.45 22.87
C CYS A 81 0.57 21.08 23.34
#